data_AF-A0A382XA59-F1
#
_entry.id   AF-A0A382XA59-F1
#
_cell.length_a   1.000
_cell.length_b   1.000
_cell.length_c   1.000
_cell.angle_alpha   90.00
_cell.angle_beta   90.00
_cell.angle_gamma   90.00
#
_symmetry.space_group_name_H-M   'P 1'
#
loop_
_entity.id
_entity.type
_entity.pdbx_description
1 polymer ?
#
loop_
_entity_poly.entity_id
_entity_poly.type
_entity_poly.pdbx_seq_one_letter_code
_entity_poly.pdbx_strand_id
1 'polypeptide(L)' 'GKHILMAYLPPQYAREGTSLLVEYFGSQYPVTVAVAGNGSLFDPDNERIRS' A
#
# COMPACT_ATOMS: atom_id res chain seq x y z
N GLY A 1 12.28 -2.70 8.06
CA GLY A 1 11.61 -3.13 6.82
C GLY A 1 10.25 -2.49 6.78
N LYS A 2 9.78 -2.03 5.61
CA LYS A 2 8.42 -1.51 5.44
C LYS A 2 7.47 -2.69 5.28
N HIS A 3 6.40 -2.75 6.09
CA HIS A 3 5.36 -3.78 5.93
C HIS A 3 4.39 -3.31 4.85
N ILE A 4 4.15 -4.15 3.85
CA ILE A 4 3.27 -3.85 2.73
C ILE A 4 2.21 -4.94 2.66
N LEU A 5 0.97 -4.52 2.43
CA LEU A 5 -0.15 -5.41 2.20
C LEU A 5 -0.73 -5.11 0.82
N MET A 6 -1.09 -6.16 0.07
CA MET A 6 -1.83 -6.02 -1.17
C MET A 6 -3.28 -6.43 -0.93
N ALA A 7 -4.20 -5.58 -1.36
CA ALA A 7 -5.64 -5.83 -1.23
C ALA A 7 -6.36 -5.32 -2.47
N TYR A 8 -7.45 -6.00 -2.83
CA TYR A 8 -8.36 -5.54 -3.87
C TYR A 8 -9.33 -4.53 -3.25
N LEU A 9 -9.28 -3.30 -3.76
CA LEU A 9 -10.14 -2.21 -3.30
C LEU A 9 -11.17 -1.87 -4.39
N PRO A 10 -12.39 -1.47 -4.01
CA PRO A 10 -13.30 -0.82 -4.95
C PRO A 10 -12.65 0.41 -5.57
N PRO A 11 -12.93 0.74 -6.85
CA PRO A 11 -12.26 1.84 -7.57
C PRO A 11 -12.35 3.20 -6.85
N GLN A 12 -13.41 3.43 -6.09
CA GLN A 12 -13.62 4.64 -5.30
C GLN A 12 -12.61 4.80 -4.14
N TYR A 13 -12.07 3.69 -3.62
CA TYR A 13 -11.08 3.65 -2.53
C TYR A 13 -9.67 3.32 -3.01
N ALA A 14 -9.53 2.83 -4.24
CA ALA A 14 -8.25 2.58 -4.89
C ALA A 14 -7.62 3.90 -5.37
N ARG A 15 -7.34 4.82 -4.43
CA ARG A 15 -6.65 6.09 -4.69
C ARG A 15 -5.50 6.25 -3.72
N GLU A 16 -4.35 6.66 -4.23
CA GLU A 16 -3.18 6.96 -3.42
C GLU A 16 -3.49 8.00 -2.35
N GLY A 17 -2.96 7.80 -1.14
CA GLY A 17 -3.24 8.63 0.02
C GLY A 17 -4.57 8.33 0.73
N THR A 18 -5.41 7.43 0.22
CA THR A 18 -6.63 7.01 0.91
C THR A 18 -6.28 6.27 2.19
N SER A 19 -6.76 6.76 3.34
CA SER A 19 -6.64 6.07 4.62
C SER A 19 -7.76 5.02 4.76
N LEU A 20 -7.38 3.80 5.10
CA LEU A 20 -8.28 2.68 5.33
C LEU A 20 -7.93 2.00 6.65
N LEU A 21 -8.84 1.18 7.15
CA LEU A 21 -8.62 0.33 8.31
C LEU A 21 -8.62 -1.12 7.86
N VAL A 22 -7.55 -1.84 8.18
CA VAL A 22 -7.47 -3.29 7.97
C VAL A 22 -7.76 -3.97 9.28
N GLU A 23 -8.75 -4.85 9.31
CA GLU A 23 -8.99 -5.70 10.45
C GLU A 23 -8.09 -6.94 10.38
N TYR A 24 -7.27 -7.13 11.41
CA TYR A 24 -6.40 -8.28 11.56
C TYR A 24 -6.53 -8.81 12.98
N PHE A 25 -7.01 -10.05 13.12
CA PHE A 25 -7.29 -10.70 14.41
C PHE A 25 -8.16 -9.86 15.35
N GLY A 26 -9.22 -9.22 14.83
CA GLY A 26 -10.15 -8.39 15.61
C GLY A 26 -9.58 -7.04 16.05
N SER A 27 -8.38 -6.68 15.59
CA SER A 27 -7.79 -5.35 15.78
C SER A 27 -7.77 -4.59 14.46
N GLN A 28 -8.17 -3.33 14.48
CA GLN A 28 -8.13 -2.46 13.31
C GLN A 28 -6.80 -1.70 13.27
N TYR A 29 -6.09 -1.84 12.15
CA TYR A 29 -4.83 -1.17 11.90
C TYR A 29 -5.03 -0.10 10.82
N PRO A 30 -4.63 1.15 11.06
CA PRO A 30 -4.67 2.19 10.05
C PRO A 30 -3.63 1.87 8.98
N VAL A 31 -4.08 1.86 7.73
CA VAL A 31 -3.23 1.71 6.54
C VAL A 31 -3.51 2.85 5.58
N THR A 32 -2.53 3.19 4.75
CA THR A 32 -2.69 4.17 3.68
C THR A 32 -2.42 3.49 2.36
N VAL A 33 -3.31 3.70 1.39
CA VAL A 33 -3.10 3.22 0.02
C VAL A 33 -1.90 3.96 -0.54
N ALA A 34 -0.80 3.21 -0.69
CA ALA A 34 0.44 3.78 -1.16
C ALA A 34 0.54 3.77 -2.69
N VAL A 35 -0.15 2.82 -3.37
CA VAL A 35 -0.27 2.74 -4.83
C VAL A 35 -1.63 2.15 -5.17
N ALA A 36 -2.28 2.69 -6.21
CA ALA A 36 -3.43 2.05 -6.85
C ALA A 36 -3.08 1.70 -8.31
N GLY A 37 -2.93 0.42 -8.63
CA GLY A 37 -2.55 -0.06 -9.97
C GLY A 37 -1.06 -0.40 -10.07
N ASN A 38 -0.40 0.01 -11.16
CA ASN A 38 0.94 -0.45 -11.55
C ASN A 38 2.10 0.41 -10.98
N GLY A 39 1.96 0.95 -9.77
CA GLY A 39 3.02 1.70 -9.09
C GLY A 39 3.94 0.79 -8.27
N SER A 40 5.25 1.03 -8.35
CA SER A 40 6.23 0.29 -7.55
C SER A 40 6.26 0.81 -6.11
N LEU A 41 5.85 -0.03 -5.15
CA LEU A 41 5.89 0.31 -3.72
C LEU A 41 7.29 0.14 -3.08
N PHE A 42 8.16 -0.61 -3.73
CA PHE A 42 9.48 -0.97 -3.23
C PHE A 42 10.60 -0.11 -3.78
N ASP A 43 10.36 0.61 -4.89
CA ASP A 43 11.37 1.43 -5.52
C ASP A 43 10.72 2.55 -6.38
N PRO A 44 10.35 3.70 -5.79
CA PRO A 44 9.88 4.85 -6.56
C PRO A 44 11.03 5.59 -7.29
N ASP A 45 12.27 5.48 -6.80
CA ASP A 45 13.47 6.15 -7.36
C ASP A 45 14.49 5.20 -8.03
N ASN A 46 14.18 3.90 -8.11
CA ASN A 46 15.03 2.88 -8.74
C ASN A 46 16.47 2.83 -8.19
N GLU A 47 16.67 3.14 -6.90
CA GLU A 47 18.01 3.21 -6.28
C GLU A 47 18.59 1.81 -5.99
N ARG A 48 17.78 0.75 -6.06
CA ARG A 48 18.20 -0.60 -5.69
C ARG A 48 18.85 -1.40 -6.82
N ILE A 49 19.08 -0.80 -8.00
CA ILE A 49 19.87 -1.38 -9.11
C ILE A 49 21.31 -0.86 -9.07
N ARG A 50 21.99 -0.85 -7.92
CA ARG A 50 23.45 -0.75 -7.82
C ARG A 50 23.93 -1.44 -6.54
N SER A 51 24.03 -2.77 -6.56
CA SER A 51 24.89 -3.54 -5.67
C SER A 51 25.37 -4.78 -6.41
#